data_AF-A0AAX3FK61-F1
#
_entry.id   AF-A0AAX3FK61-F1
#
_cell.length_a   1.000
_cell.length_b   1.000
_cell.length_c   1.000
_cell.angle_alpha   90.00
_cell.angle_beta   90.00
_cell.angle_gamma   90.00
#
_symmetry.space_group_name_H-M   'P 1'
#
loop_
_entity.id
_entity.type
_entity.pdbx_description
1 polymer ?
#
loop_
_entity_poly.entity_id
_entity_poly.type
_entity_poly.pdbx_seq_one_letter_code
_entity_poly.pdbx_strand_id
1 'polypeptide(L)'
;MQRKIAPNQWLSEFFGRDIYEIKVAADDIEQIRLVQQQGFQFVEGELDFCLSLVNFLPKMTAYQLATEADITSLQALFGTAFPMSRFRAPWFSAEENQRFYQTWISNAVRAEFDDVCLVLKTVSGQIQGGISVRVQDKQARVGLLAVAPSFRRQGIASQLLQAAINWAQQQGAETLAVATQTSNLNAIRLYQKLGASLQQASYWFCL
;
A
#
# COMPACT_ATOMS: atom_id res chain seq x y z
N MET A 1 34.41 -2.97 2.58
CA MET A 1 33.81 -3.47 3.83
C MET A 1 32.34 -3.71 3.55
N GLN A 2 31.89 -4.97 3.42
CA GLN A 2 30.49 -5.28 3.12
C GLN A 2 29.60 -4.82 4.28
N ARG A 3 28.63 -3.96 3.99
CA ARG A 3 27.63 -3.52 4.98
C ARG A 3 26.71 -4.71 5.23
N LYS A 4 26.82 -5.36 6.39
CA LYS A 4 25.93 -6.45 6.79
C LYS A 4 24.50 -5.90 6.88
N ILE A 5 23.57 -6.50 6.16
CA ILE A 5 22.15 -6.14 6.24
C ILE A 5 21.61 -6.73 7.55
N ALA A 6 21.04 -5.87 8.39
CA ALA A 6 20.42 -6.27 9.65
C ALA A 6 18.96 -6.71 9.42
N PRO A 7 18.39 -7.57 10.29
CA PRO A 7 16.98 -7.95 10.16
C PRO A 7 16.07 -6.74 10.35
N ASN A 8 14.93 -6.74 9.66
CA ASN A 8 13.88 -5.75 9.87
C ASN A 8 13.23 -6.03 11.23
N GLN A 9 13.54 -5.21 12.25
CA GLN A 9 13.11 -5.45 13.63
C GLN A 9 11.60 -5.60 13.77
N TRP A 10 10.83 -4.66 13.19
CA TRP A 10 9.38 -4.67 13.30
C TRP A 10 8.75 -5.90 12.64
N LEU A 11 9.20 -6.27 11.43
CA LEU A 11 8.71 -7.49 10.78
C LEU A 11 9.14 -8.74 11.55
N SER A 12 10.34 -8.72 12.14
CA SER A 12 10.85 -9.87 12.88
C SER A 12 10.02 -10.10 14.15
N GLU A 13 9.67 -9.04 14.86
CA GLU A 13 8.75 -9.08 16.01
C GLU A 13 7.34 -9.53 15.58
N PHE A 14 6.82 -9.00 14.47
CA PHE A 14 5.48 -9.34 13.97
C PHE A 14 5.35 -10.81 13.56
N PHE A 15 6.36 -11.35 12.85
CA PHE A 15 6.35 -12.73 12.37
C PHE A 15 6.99 -13.73 13.35
N GLY A 16 7.61 -13.27 14.43
CA GLY A 16 8.24 -14.13 15.44
C GLY A 16 9.48 -14.88 14.94
N ARG A 17 10.14 -14.37 13.89
CA ARG A 17 11.39 -14.90 13.33
C ARG A 17 12.19 -13.77 12.70
N ASP A 18 13.51 -13.90 12.62
CA ASP A 18 14.33 -12.91 11.91
C ASP A 18 13.88 -12.81 10.44
N ILE A 19 13.53 -11.60 10.00
CA ILE A 19 13.21 -11.28 8.61
C ILE A 19 14.30 -10.39 8.03
N TYR A 20 15.03 -10.92 7.06
CA TYR A 20 16.04 -10.18 6.32
C TYR A 20 15.44 -9.76 4.98
N GLU A 21 15.18 -8.47 4.83
CA GLU A 21 14.72 -7.88 3.58
C GLU A 21 15.51 -6.63 3.24
N ILE A 22 15.62 -6.36 1.94
CA ILE A 22 16.21 -5.11 1.47
C ILE A 22 15.49 -4.63 0.21
N LYS A 23 15.21 -3.33 0.18
CA LYS A 23 14.76 -2.61 -1.01
C LYS A 23 15.96 -1.91 -1.64
N VAL A 24 16.20 -2.17 -2.92
CA VAL A 24 17.31 -1.58 -3.69
C VAL A 24 16.73 -0.80 -4.87
N ALA A 25 17.30 0.37 -5.17
CA ALA A 25 16.91 1.14 -6.36
C ALA A 25 17.19 0.33 -7.64
N ALA A 26 16.29 0.39 -8.62
CA ALA A 26 16.37 -0.46 -9.81
C ALA A 26 17.58 -0.14 -10.71
N ASP A 27 18.16 1.05 -10.59
CA ASP A 27 19.34 1.53 -11.30
C ASP A 27 20.66 1.31 -10.52
N ASP A 28 20.61 0.91 -9.25
CA ASP A 28 21.80 0.57 -8.45
C ASP A 28 22.25 -0.87 -8.71
N ILE A 29 22.82 -1.08 -9.89
CA ILE A 29 23.29 -2.39 -10.36
C ILE A 29 24.37 -2.98 -9.44
N GLU A 30 25.22 -2.12 -8.86
CA GLU A 30 26.27 -2.57 -7.95
C GLU A 30 25.68 -3.10 -6.64
N GLN A 31 24.72 -2.38 -6.04
CA GLN A 31 24.03 -2.86 -4.84
C GLN A 31 23.22 -4.12 -5.11
N ILE A 32 22.54 -4.21 -6.26
CA ILE A 32 21.82 -5.43 -6.67
C ILE A 32 22.77 -6.62 -6.72
N ARG A 33 23.94 -6.47 -7.35
CA ARG A 33 24.95 -7.54 -7.41
C ARG A 33 25.45 -7.93 -6.01
N LEU A 34 25.69 -6.94 -5.15
CA LEU A 34 26.20 -7.16 -3.79
C LEU A 34 25.19 -7.92 -2.91
N VAL A 35 23.89 -7.61 -2.98
CA VAL A 35 22.88 -8.32 -2.18
C VAL A 35 22.70 -9.75 -2.68
N GLN A 36 22.71 -9.97 -3.99
CA GLN A 36 22.64 -11.32 -4.57
C GLN A 36 23.84 -12.20 -4.19
N GLN A 37 25.06 -11.62 -4.18
CA GLN A 37 26.26 -12.32 -3.70
C GLN A 37 26.19 -12.70 -2.21
N GLN A 38 25.38 -12.00 -1.42
CA GLN A 38 25.12 -12.32 -0.01
C GLN A 38 23.98 -13.34 0.17
N GLY A 39 23.41 -13.86 -0.91
CA GLY A 39 22.35 -14.88 -0.89
C GLY A 39 20.92 -14.33 -0.95
N PHE A 40 20.73 -13.00 -0.93
CA PHE A 40 19.40 -12.41 -1.06
C PHE A 40 18.79 -12.74 -2.43
N GLN A 41 17.56 -13.21 -2.40
CA GLN A 41 16.80 -13.62 -3.57
C GLN A 41 15.76 -12.55 -3.94
N PHE A 42 15.59 -12.34 -5.23
CA PHE A 42 14.59 -11.39 -5.74
C PHE A 42 13.18 -11.81 -5.35
N VAL A 43 12.38 -10.86 -4.87
CA VAL A 43 10.97 -11.05 -4.51
C VAL A 43 10.07 -10.39 -5.53
N GLU A 44 10.16 -9.07 -5.68
CA GLU A 44 9.34 -8.30 -6.62
C GLU A 44 9.92 -6.93 -6.95
N GLY A 45 9.37 -6.31 -8.00
CA GLY A 45 9.60 -4.90 -8.28
C GLY A 45 8.47 -4.04 -7.73
N GLU A 46 8.84 -2.85 -7.28
CA GLU A 46 7.94 -1.80 -6.80
C GLU A 46 8.17 -0.52 -7.62
N LEU A 47 7.07 0.15 -7.95
CA LEU A 47 7.03 1.47 -8.57
C LEU A 47 6.38 2.43 -7.58
N ASP A 48 7.06 3.54 -7.27
CA ASP A 48 6.50 4.61 -6.45
C ASP A 48 6.07 5.77 -7.34
N PHE A 49 4.80 6.16 -7.24
CA PHE A 49 4.18 7.24 -7.99
C PHE A 49 3.90 8.43 -7.07
N CYS A 50 3.99 9.63 -7.61
CA CYS A 50 3.61 10.85 -6.91
C CYS A 50 2.68 11.72 -7.75
N LEU A 51 1.61 12.19 -7.12
CA LEU A 51 0.64 13.13 -7.68
C LEU A 51 0.77 14.48 -6.96
N SER A 52 0.88 15.57 -7.73
CA SER A 52 0.77 16.92 -7.18
C SER A 52 -0.70 17.26 -6.90
N LEU A 53 -0.98 17.73 -5.69
CA LEU A 53 -2.33 18.12 -5.25
C LEU A 53 -2.61 19.61 -5.41
N VAL A 54 -1.59 20.43 -5.68
CA VAL A 54 -1.69 21.90 -5.73
C VAL A 54 -2.69 22.38 -6.79
N ASN A 55 -2.79 21.66 -7.91
CA ASN A 55 -3.70 21.99 -9.01
C ASN A 55 -4.90 21.04 -9.09
N PHE A 56 -5.06 20.15 -8.11
CA PHE A 56 -6.11 19.15 -8.17
C PHE A 56 -7.43 19.78 -7.71
N LEU A 57 -8.37 19.96 -8.64
CA LEU A 57 -9.70 20.46 -8.29
C LEU A 57 -10.44 19.37 -7.49
N PRO A 58 -10.95 19.67 -6.28
CA PRO A 58 -11.67 18.70 -5.49
C PRO A 58 -12.93 18.26 -6.25
N LYS A 59 -13.03 16.96 -6.52
CA LYS A 59 -14.29 16.37 -7.01
C LYS A 59 -15.09 15.90 -5.82
N MET A 60 -16.34 16.36 -5.70
CA MET A 60 -17.27 15.82 -4.72
C MET A 60 -17.40 14.31 -4.92
N THR A 61 -16.81 13.56 -4.01
CA THR A 61 -16.91 12.11 -3.92
C THR A 61 -17.38 11.83 -2.51
N ALA A 62 -18.57 11.24 -2.38
CA ALA A 62 -19.06 10.84 -1.08
C ALA A 62 -18.20 9.67 -0.58
N TYR A 63 -17.58 9.82 0.58
CA TYR A 63 -16.85 8.78 1.29
C TYR A 63 -17.16 8.86 2.77
N GLN A 64 -16.89 7.78 3.49
CA GLN A 64 -17.02 7.73 4.94
C GLN A 64 -15.65 7.42 5.58
N LEU A 65 -15.42 7.96 6.78
CA LEU A 65 -14.35 7.46 7.64
C LEU A 65 -14.74 6.07 8.12
N ALA A 66 -13.83 5.11 8.00
CA ALA A 66 -14.01 3.80 8.61
C ALA A 66 -14.02 3.94 10.14
N THR A 67 -14.85 3.16 10.79
CA THR A 67 -14.96 3.11 12.25
C THR A 67 -14.65 1.71 12.76
N GLU A 68 -14.57 1.51 14.07
CA GLU A 68 -14.35 0.18 14.65
C GLU A 68 -15.39 -0.85 14.19
N ALA A 69 -16.63 -0.42 13.93
CA ALA A 69 -17.69 -1.27 13.40
C ALA A 69 -17.38 -1.84 11.99
N ASP A 70 -16.48 -1.19 11.25
CA ASP A 70 -16.06 -1.61 9.91
C ASP A 70 -14.89 -2.60 9.92
N ILE A 71 -14.17 -2.75 11.04
CA ILE A 71 -12.92 -3.51 11.12
C ILE A 71 -13.11 -4.95 10.65
N THR A 72 -14.12 -5.66 11.12
CA THR A 72 -14.36 -7.07 10.74
C THR A 72 -14.54 -7.22 9.22
N SER A 73 -15.31 -6.32 8.60
CA SER A 73 -15.56 -6.34 7.15
C SER A 73 -14.32 -5.96 6.36
N LEU A 74 -13.54 -4.99 6.85
CA LEU A 74 -12.27 -4.58 6.24
C LEU A 74 -11.20 -5.67 6.36
N GLN A 75 -11.09 -6.33 7.50
CA GLN A 75 -10.18 -7.47 7.69
C GLN A 75 -10.51 -8.61 6.72
N ALA A 76 -11.79 -8.93 6.52
CA ALA A 76 -12.21 -9.93 5.54
C ALA A 76 -11.79 -9.55 4.10
N LEU A 77 -11.96 -8.27 3.74
CA LEU A 77 -11.57 -7.77 2.42
C LEU A 77 -10.04 -7.75 2.23
N PHE A 78 -9.32 -7.06 3.10
CA PHE A 78 -7.89 -6.79 2.93
C PHE A 78 -7.04 -8.02 3.19
N GLY A 79 -7.48 -8.94 4.05
CA GLY A 79 -6.80 -10.20 4.30
C GLY A 79 -6.70 -11.12 3.07
N THR A 80 -7.52 -10.91 2.04
CA THR A 80 -7.49 -11.70 0.80
C THR A 80 -7.16 -10.86 -0.44
N ALA A 81 -6.95 -9.55 -0.28
CA ALA A 81 -6.77 -8.64 -1.41
C ALA A 81 -5.37 -8.69 -2.04
N PHE A 82 -4.35 -9.14 -1.31
CA PHE A 82 -2.93 -9.07 -1.72
C PHE A 82 -2.19 -10.41 -1.61
N PRO A 83 -2.73 -11.53 -2.14
CA PRO A 83 -2.09 -12.84 -2.01
C PRO A 83 -0.73 -12.93 -2.73
N MET A 84 -0.52 -12.04 -3.71
CA MET A 84 0.72 -11.97 -4.50
C MET A 84 1.61 -10.81 -4.08
N SER A 85 1.50 -10.25 -2.87
CA SER A 85 2.43 -9.23 -2.38
C SER A 85 3.81 -9.79 -2.04
N ARG A 86 4.77 -8.95 -1.64
CA ARG A 86 6.07 -9.41 -1.12
C ARG A 86 5.99 -10.36 0.07
N PHE A 87 4.88 -10.38 0.80
CA PHE A 87 4.64 -11.30 1.91
C PHE A 87 3.98 -12.59 1.42
N ARG A 88 4.64 -13.37 0.57
CA ARG A 88 4.08 -14.59 -0.04
C ARG A 88 5.07 -15.76 -0.02
N ALA A 89 4.60 -16.93 -0.44
CA ALA A 89 5.45 -18.10 -0.61
C ALA A 89 6.63 -17.82 -1.57
N PRO A 90 7.83 -18.37 -1.31
CA PRO A 90 8.16 -19.30 -0.23
C PRO A 90 8.49 -18.63 1.12
N TRP A 91 8.57 -17.30 1.19
CA TRP A 91 9.04 -16.55 2.36
C TRP A 91 8.02 -16.48 3.50
N PHE A 92 6.73 -16.46 3.15
CA PHE A 92 5.61 -16.35 4.08
C PHE A 92 4.47 -17.29 3.68
N SER A 93 3.76 -17.82 4.67
CA SER A 93 2.54 -18.60 4.42
C SER A 93 1.37 -17.71 3.99
N ALA A 94 0.31 -18.33 3.46
CA ALA A 94 -0.92 -17.61 3.11
C ALA A 94 -1.58 -16.98 4.35
N GLU A 95 -1.55 -17.67 5.48
CA GLU A 95 -2.07 -17.21 6.76
C GLU A 95 -1.27 -16.02 7.29
N GLU A 96 0.05 -16.03 7.13
CA GLU A 96 0.93 -14.92 7.49
C GLU A 96 0.64 -13.67 6.65
N ASN A 97 0.48 -13.83 5.33
CA ASN A 97 0.05 -12.76 4.43
C ASN A 97 -1.29 -12.16 4.87
N GLN A 98 -2.29 -13.03 5.09
CA GLN A 98 -3.61 -12.61 5.48
C GLN A 98 -3.59 -11.85 6.81
N ARG A 99 -2.91 -12.40 7.83
CA ARG A 99 -2.76 -11.78 9.14
C ARG A 99 -2.10 -10.40 9.02
N PHE A 100 -1.06 -10.27 8.20
CA PHE A 100 -0.36 -9.01 7.97
C PHE A 100 -1.30 -7.91 7.47
N TYR A 101 -2.08 -8.16 6.42
CA TYR A 101 -2.98 -7.15 5.86
C TYR A 101 -4.22 -6.90 6.72
N GLN A 102 -4.69 -7.91 7.45
CA GLN A 102 -5.75 -7.75 8.47
C GLN A 102 -5.29 -6.82 9.59
N THR A 103 -4.08 -7.01 10.12
CA THR A 103 -3.53 -6.14 11.16
C THR A 103 -3.33 -4.72 10.62
N TRP A 104 -2.70 -4.56 9.46
CA TRP A 104 -2.46 -3.23 8.88
C TRP A 104 -3.77 -2.44 8.74
N ILE A 105 -4.80 -3.00 8.10
CA ILE A 105 -6.04 -2.24 7.89
C ILE A 105 -6.73 -1.91 9.22
N SER A 106 -6.64 -2.79 10.22
CA SER A 106 -7.22 -2.53 11.54
C SER A 106 -6.50 -1.37 12.24
N ASN A 107 -5.17 -1.34 12.15
CA ASN A 107 -4.36 -0.26 12.72
C ASN A 107 -4.60 1.07 12.00
N ALA A 108 -4.84 1.04 10.69
CA ALA A 108 -5.22 2.22 9.92
C ALA A 108 -6.60 2.79 10.33
N VAL A 109 -7.55 1.92 10.70
CA VAL A 109 -8.84 2.37 11.26
C VAL A 109 -8.67 3.00 12.65
N ARG A 110 -7.69 2.53 13.44
CA ARG A 110 -7.39 3.03 14.79
C ARG A 110 -6.40 4.21 14.83
N ALA A 111 -5.95 4.69 13.67
CA ALA A 111 -4.92 5.73 13.56
C ALA A 111 -3.57 5.38 14.23
N GLU A 112 -3.18 4.10 14.25
CA GLU A 112 -1.94 3.63 14.90
C GLU A 112 -0.71 3.61 13.96
N PHE A 113 -0.91 3.68 12.64
CA PHE A 113 0.19 3.64 11.66
C PHE A 113 -0.10 4.48 10.41
N ASP A 114 -1.28 4.27 9.83
CA ASP A 114 -1.87 5.23 8.91
C ASP A 114 -2.87 6.10 9.68
N ASP A 115 -3.07 7.35 9.27
CA ASP A 115 -3.93 8.29 10.01
C ASP A 115 -5.42 8.00 9.84
N VAL A 116 -5.78 7.41 8.69
CA VAL A 116 -7.17 7.17 8.34
C VAL A 116 -7.35 5.97 7.42
N CYS A 117 -8.53 5.33 7.52
CA CYS A 117 -9.09 4.51 6.46
C CYS A 117 -10.40 5.13 5.95
N LEU A 118 -10.49 5.39 4.64
CA LEU A 118 -11.70 5.87 3.97
C LEU A 118 -12.39 4.71 3.26
N VAL A 119 -13.72 4.67 3.31
CA VAL A 119 -14.52 3.58 2.73
C VAL A 119 -15.66 4.10 1.85
N LEU A 120 -16.01 3.29 0.85
CA LEU A 120 -17.25 3.41 0.09
C LEU A 120 -18.18 2.27 0.48
N LYS A 121 -19.44 2.61 0.77
CA LYS A 121 -20.48 1.65 1.18
C LYS A 121 -21.70 1.76 0.27
N THR A 122 -22.38 0.64 0.06
CA THR A 122 -23.72 0.64 -0.54
C THR A 122 -24.74 1.32 0.40
N VAL A 123 -25.94 1.59 -0.11
CA VAL A 123 -27.07 2.07 0.72
C VAL A 123 -27.41 1.08 1.86
N SER A 124 -27.18 -0.22 1.65
CA SER A 124 -27.34 -1.25 2.67
C SER A 124 -26.16 -1.37 3.65
N GLY A 125 -25.14 -0.51 3.54
CA GLY A 125 -23.97 -0.49 4.42
C GLY A 125 -22.86 -1.47 4.05
N GLN A 126 -22.96 -2.18 2.92
CA GLN A 126 -21.92 -3.13 2.49
C GLN A 126 -20.68 -2.39 1.98
N ILE A 127 -19.50 -2.76 2.49
CA ILE A 127 -18.22 -2.18 2.03
C ILE A 127 -17.93 -2.58 0.58
N GLN A 128 -17.82 -1.58 -0.28
CA GLN A 128 -17.43 -1.74 -1.69
C GLN A 128 -15.90 -1.72 -1.86
N GLY A 129 -15.20 -0.99 -0.99
CA GLY A 129 -13.75 -0.91 -0.94
C GLY A 129 -13.28 0.06 0.12
N GLY A 130 -11.97 0.06 0.35
CA GLY A 130 -11.31 0.94 1.30
C GLY A 130 -9.95 1.42 0.81
N ILE A 131 -9.50 2.53 1.38
CA ILE A 131 -8.16 3.08 1.17
C ILE A 131 -7.60 3.61 2.49
N SER A 132 -6.39 3.22 2.86
CA SER A 132 -5.69 3.82 4.00
C SER A 132 -4.73 4.90 3.53
N VAL A 133 -4.64 5.99 4.30
CA VAL A 133 -3.80 7.15 3.99
C VAL A 133 -3.16 7.66 5.26
N ARG A 134 -1.90 8.08 5.16
CA ARG A 134 -1.20 8.86 6.18
C ARG A 134 -0.64 10.15 5.60
N VAL A 135 -0.45 11.16 6.42
CA VAL A 135 0.14 12.44 6.06
C VAL A 135 1.36 12.66 6.96
N GLN A 136 2.49 12.92 6.32
CA GLN A 136 3.69 13.36 7.01
C GLN A 136 4.18 14.63 6.33
N ASP A 137 4.37 15.68 7.11
CA ASP A 137 4.66 17.03 6.62
C ASP A 137 3.64 17.49 5.57
N LYS A 138 4.05 17.60 4.31
CA LYS A 138 3.22 18.02 3.17
C LYS A 138 2.97 16.90 2.16
N GLN A 139 3.26 15.65 2.53
CA GLN A 139 3.05 14.49 1.67
C GLN A 139 2.08 13.51 2.32
N ALA A 140 0.98 13.25 1.62
CA ALA A 140 0.12 12.12 1.89
C ALA A 140 0.70 10.86 1.24
N ARG A 141 0.48 9.69 1.84
CA ARG A 141 0.86 8.39 1.28
C ARG A 141 -0.27 7.40 1.44
N VAL A 142 -0.65 6.77 0.33
CA VAL A 142 -1.57 5.63 0.33
C VAL A 142 -0.84 4.40 0.88
N GLY A 143 -1.39 3.78 1.92
CA GLY A 143 -0.91 2.52 2.48
C GLY A 143 -1.50 1.34 1.70
N LEU A 144 -2.80 1.10 1.86
CA LEU A 144 -3.52 0.01 1.23
C LEU A 144 -4.70 0.54 0.41
N LEU A 145 -5.01 -0.11 -0.71
CA LEU A 145 -6.22 0.14 -1.50
C LEU A 145 -6.77 -1.21 -1.97
N ALA A 146 -8.00 -1.52 -1.59
CA ALA A 146 -8.69 -2.72 -2.04
C ALA A 146 -10.15 -2.43 -2.42
N VAL A 147 -10.61 -3.14 -3.45
CA VAL A 147 -12.02 -3.14 -3.88
C VAL A 147 -12.55 -4.55 -3.76
N ALA A 148 -13.70 -4.68 -3.09
CA ALA A 148 -14.38 -5.96 -2.92
C ALA A 148 -14.68 -6.61 -4.28
N PRO A 149 -14.49 -7.93 -4.45
CA PRO A 149 -14.57 -8.60 -5.75
C PRO A 149 -15.83 -8.29 -6.56
N SER A 150 -16.99 -8.23 -5.91
CA SER A 150 -18.30 -7.92 -6.50
C SER A 150 -18.45 -6.48 -7.03
N PHE A 151 -17.56 -5.57 -6.62
CA PHE A 151 -17.59 -4.14 -6.99
C PHE A 151 -16.41 -3.72 -7.87
N ARG A 152 -15.60 -4.68 -8.34
CA ARG A 152 -14.47 -4.41 -9.23
C ARG A 152 -14.97 -3.96 -10.61
N ARG A 153 -14.12 -3.19 -11.31
CA ARG A 153 -14.40 -2.62 -12.64
C ARG A 153 -15.58 -1.63 -12.71
N GLN A 154 -16.06 -1.15 -11.55
CA GLN A 154 -17.13 -0.14 -11.44
C GLN A 154 -16.60 1.25 -11.07
N GLY A 155 -15.29 1.49 -11.20
CA GLY A 155 -14.66 2.77 -10.87
C GLY A 155 -14.44 3.02 -9.37
N ILE A 156 -14.73 2.07 -8.49
CA ILE A 156 -14.59 2.21 -7.02
C ILE A 156 -13.16 2.61 -6.60
N ALA A 157 -12.13 2.00 -7.20
CA ALA A 157 -10.73 2.36 -6.90
C ALA A 157 -10.42 3.82 -7.26
N SER A 158 -10.96 4.32 -8.38
CA SER A 158 -10.81 5.72 -8.78
C SER A 158 -11.51 6.67 -7.80
N GLN A 159 -12.71 6.31 -7.33
CA GLN A 159 -13.45 7.08 -6.33
C GLN A 159 -12.72 7.10 -4.98
N LEU A 160 -12.16 5.97 -4.54
CA LEU A 160 -11.35 5.90 -3.32
C LEU A 160 -10.09 6.77 -3.42
N LEU A 161 -9.39 6.77 -4.56
CA LEU A 161 -8.25 7.67 -4.77
C LEU A 161 -8.66 9.13 -4.75
N GLN A 162 -9.81 9.47 -5.34
CA GLN A 162 -10.35 10.83 -5.26
C GLN A 162 -10.70 11.24 -3.83
N ALA A 163 -11.27 10.31 -3.04
CA ALA A 163 -11.52 10.51 -1.61
C ALA A 163 -10.21 10.77 -0.85
N ALA A 164 -9.17 9.97 -1.11
CA ALA A 164 -7.85 10.17 -0.51
C ALA A 164 -7.21 11.51 -0.91
N ILE A 165 -7.33 11.93 -2.18
CA ILE A 165 -6.87 13.25 -2.64
C ILE A 165 -7.58 14.37 -1.88
N ASN A 166 -8.91 14.32 -1.81
CA ASN A 166 -9.70 15.35 -1.14
C ASN A 166 -9.35 15.41 0.36
N TRP A 167 -9.25 14.26 1.02
CA TRP A 167 -8.88 14.19 2.43
C TRP A 167 -7.46 14.71 2.66
N ALA A 168 -6.50 14.32 1.83
CA ALA A 168 -5.10 14.78 1.91
C ALA A 168 -4.99 16.30 1.75
N GLN A 169 -5.72 16.90 0.80
CA GLN A 169 -5.77 18.36 0.64
C GLN A 169 -6.33 19.06 1.89
N GLN A 170 -7.36 18.48 2.53
CA GLN A 170 -7.91 19.00 3.78
C GLN A 170 -6.92 18.91 4.95
N GLN A 171 -6.02 17.94 4.93
CA GLN A 171 -4.90 17.84 5.88
C GLN A 171 -3.70 18.74 5.52
N GLY A 172 -3.81 19.55 4.45
CA GLY A 172 -2.73 20.45 4.01
C GLY A 172 -1.60 19.77 3.23
N ALA A 173 -1.79 18.54 2.76
CA ALA A 173 -0.81 17.87 1.91
C ALA A 173 -0.77 18.50 0.50
N GLU A 174 0.43 18.65 -0.04
CA GLU A 174 0.69 19.18 -1.38
C GLU A 174 0.92 18.06 -2.41
N THR A 175 1.24 16.84 -1.94
CA THR A 175 1.48 15.66 -2.79
C THR A 175 0.82 14.42 -2.22
N LEU A 176 0.46 13.46 -3.09
CA LEU A 176 0.01 12.13 -2.73
C LEU A 176 0.93 11.07 -3.37
N ALA A 177 1.64 10.32 -2.54
CA ALA A 177 2.48 9.21 -2.96
C ALA A 177 1.71 7.88 -2.89
N VAL A 178 1.98 6.98 -3.84
CA VAL A 178 1.41 5.63 -3.85
C VAL A 178 2.35 4.65 -4.54
N ALA A 179 2.67 3.56 -3.84
CA ALA A 179 3.48 2.49 -4.38
C ALA A 179 2.61 1.35 -4.92
N THR A 180 3.08 0.67 -5.96
CA THR A 180 2.49 -0.57 -6.44
C THR A 180 3.52 -1.50 -7.05
N GLN A 181 3.17 -2.76 -7.20
CA GLN A 181 4.04 -3.77 -7.79
C GLN A 181 4.19 -3.51 -9.30
N THR A 182 5.36 -3.80 -9.86
CA THR A 182 5.60 -3.71 -11.33
C THR A 182 4.66 -4.59 -12.14
N SER A 183 4.13 -5.67 -11.54
CA SER A 183 3.15 -6.57 -12.15
C SER A 183 1.70 -6.05 -12.07
N ASN A 184 1.41 -5.04 -11.26
CA ASN A 184 0.05 -4.52 -11.08
C ASN A 184 -0.30 -3.48 -12.15
N LEU A 185 -0.45 -3.95 -13.39
CA LEU A 185 -0.74 -3.10 -14.55
C LEU A 185 -2.04 -2.30 -14.39
N ASN A 186 -3.00 -2.79 -13.61
CA ASN A 186 -4.26 -2.09 -13.36
C ASN A 186 -4.05 -0.85 -12.47
N ALA A 187 -3.28 -0.98 -11.38
CA ALA A 187 -2.93 0.14 -10.52
C ALA A 187 -2.06 1.16 -11.25
N ILE A 188 -1.04 0.70 -11.99
CA ILE A 188 -0.15 1.56 -12.80
C ILE A 188 -0.98 2.43 -13.76
N ARG A 189 -1.86 1.81 -14.57
CA ARG A 189 -2.73 2.55 -15.51
C ARG A 189 -3.67 3.52 -14.78
N LEU A 190 -4.19 3.12 -13.63
CA LEU A 190 -5.08 3.96 -12.83
C LEU A 190 -4.33 5.21 -12.31
N TYR A 191 -3.14 5.05 -11.75
CA TYR A 191 -2.36 6.18 -11.22
C TYR A 191 -1.89 7.11 -12.34
N GLN A 192 -1.43 6.56 -13.47
CA GLN A 192 -1.08 7.36 -14.65
C GLN A 192 -2.29 8.14 -15.19
N LYS A 193 -3.47 7.52 -15.24
CA LYS A 193 -4.72 8.20 -15.65
C LYS A 193 -5.11 9.34 -14.70
N LEU A 194 -4.74 9.25 -13.43
CA LEU A 194 -4.92 10.34 -12.46
C LEU A 194 -3.86 11.44 -12.58
N GLY A 195 -2.86 11.29 -13.46
CA GLY A 195 -1.78 12.25 -13.65
C GLY A 195 -0.60 12.04 -12.70
N ALA A 196 -0.52 10.91 -12.00
CA ALA A 196 0.63 10.61 -11.16
C ALA A 196 1.87 10.33 -12.02
N SER A 197 3.01 10.90 -11.60
CA SER A 197 4.30 10.67 -12.23
C SER A 197 5.06 9.56 -11.50
N LEU A 198 5.76 8.71 -12.25
CA LEU A 198 6.65 7.71 -11.68
C LEU A 198 7.87 8.43 -11.09
N GLN A 199 8.14 8.20 -9.81
CA GLN A 199 9.27 8.81 -9.11
C GLN A 199 10.44 7.84 -8.96
N GLN A 200 10.14 6.58 -8.64
CA GLN A 200 11.18 5.59 -8.35
C GLN A 200 10.74 4.19 -8.76
N ALA A 201 11.69 3.41 -9.27
CA ALA A 201 11.57 1.95 -9.40
C ALA A 201 12.56 1.29 -8.44
N SER A 202 12.16 0.18 -7.82
CA SER A 202 12.99 -0.55 -6.87
C SER A 202 12.70 -2.04 -6.90
N TYR A 203 13.61 -2.83 -6.34
CA TYR A 203 13.46 -4.27 -6.19
C TYR A 203 13.56 -4.64 -4.71
N TRP A 204 12.64 -5.51 -4.28
CA TRP A 204 12.69 -6.15 -2.97
C TRP A 204 13.44 -7.48 -3.08
N PHE A 205 14.32 -7.73 -2.13
CA PHE A 205 14.99 -9.00 -1.94
C PHE A 205 14.81 -9.49 -0.51
N CYS A 206 14.72 -10.82 -0.34
CA CYS A 206 14.67 -11.49 0.97
C CYS A 206 15.79 -12.54 1.07
N LEU A 207 16.19 -12.86 2.30
CA LEU A 207 17.11 -13.94 2.64
C LEU A 207 16.45 -14.94 3.57
#